data_AF-A0A7L1WUX1-F1
#
_entry.id   AF-A0A7L1WUX1-F1
#
_cell.length_a   1.000
_cell.length_b   1.000
_cell.length_c   1.000
_cell.angle_alpha   90.00
_cell.angle_beta   90.00
_cell.angle_gamma   90.00
#
_symmetry.space_group_name_H-M   'P 1'
#
loop_
_entity.id
_entity.type
_entity.pdbx_description
1 polymer ?
#
loop_
_entity_poly.entity_id
_entity_poly.type
_entity_poly.pdbx_seq_one_letter_code
_entity_poly.pdbx_strand_id
1 'polypeptide(L)'
;SSRLQAKQQQPLSCQEEAPQELQALDYLQTRKRRTAEEIKKREDGKIAKKHQYEIKSCWSPTITGGISPCIIIETPHKESVTTDFSRFKKYRFRNLFINPSPLPELNWGNSKDVWLNILTKENRYAHCKHFTSLHSSLQPHMRSILLDWLLEVCEVYALHRETFYLAQDFFDRFMLTQKNINKSMLQLIGITSLFIASKLEEIYAPKIQEFAYVTDGACSEDDIVRMELIMLKALKWELCPVTIVSWLNLYLQVDALKDVPKVLLPQYSQEKFIQIAQLLDLCILDVNSLDFQYRTLAAAALCHYTSMEIVKKASGLDWDNIAECVQWMVPFVNVAKKVPVKLKNFKKVAAEDRHNIQTHTNYLDMLEEVNSGVVPTAPGQLSPVSTGGIITPPKSTEK
;
A
#
# COMPACT_ATOMS: atom_id res chain seq x y z
N SER A 1 -41.64 43.19 21.89
CA SER A 1 -41.86 44.64 21.82
C SER A 1 -40.61 45.34 21.36
N SER A 2 -40.77 46.04 20.24
CA SER A 2 -39.82 46.84 19.50
C SER A 2 -39.22 47.99 20.33
N ARG A 3 -37.94 48.32 20.12
CA ARG A 3 -37.47 49.70 19.89
C ARG A 3 -36.00 49.73 19.42
N LEU A 4 -35.86 50.11 18.15
CA LEU A 4 -34.66 50.63 17.50
C LEU A 4 -34.50 52.13 17.82
N GLN A 5 -33.25 52.59 17.95
CA GLN A 5 -32.70 53.91 17.57
C GLN A 5 -31.17 53.71 17.48
N ALA A 6 -30.56 53.55 16.30
CA ALA A 6 -30.21 54.54 15.29
C ALA A 6 -29.22 55.62 15.78
N LYS A 7 -27.95 55.49 15.37
CA LYS A 7 -27.07 56.62 15.03
C LYS A 7 -26.32 56.29 13.74
N GLN A 8 -26.67 57.04 12.69
CA GLN A 8 -25.95 57.14 11.42
C GLN A 8 -24.79 58.12 11.56
N GLN A 9 -23.65 57.81 10.94
CA GLN A 9 -22.84 58.76 10.19
C GLN A 9 -22.28 58.01 8.97
N GLN A 10 -22.34 58.69 7.83
CA GLN A 10 -22.13 58.25 6.46
C GLN A 10 -21.11 59.23 5.82
N PRO A 11 -20.71 59.10 4.54
CA PRO A 11 -19.66 58.23 4.01
C PRO A 11 -18.49 59.04 3.37
N LEU A 12 -17.38 58.38 3.05
CA LEU A 12 -16.42 58.87 2.04
C LEU A 12 -16.03 57.73 1.10
N SER A 13 -15.93 58.10 -0.17
CA SER A 13 -16.02 57.30 -1.39
C SER A 13 -14.70 56.68 -1.89
N CYS A 14 -14.87 55.54 -2.57
CA CYS A 14 -14.10 54.88 -3.63
C CYS A 14 -12.70 55.41 -4.01
N GLN A 15 -11.75 54.46 -4.10
CA GLN A 15 -11.04 54.20 -5.36
C GLN A 15 -10.48 52.76 -5.42
N GLU A 16 -10.59 52.18 -6.61
CA GLU A 16 -10.09 50.88 -7.06
C GLU A 16 -8.55 50.83 -7.04
N GLU A 17 -7.96 49.68 -6.70
CA GLU A 17 -6.73 49.18 -7.34
C GLU A 17 -6.44 47.72 -6.92
N ALA A 18 -6.33 46.84 -7.91
CA ALA A 18 -5.55 45.59 -7.91
C ALA A 18 -4.45 45.77 -9.00
N PRO A 19 -3.46 44.88 -9.20
CA PRO A 19 -3.11 43.62 -8.51
C PRO A 19 -1.59 43.50 -8.19
N GLN A 20 -1.13 42.39 -7.56
CA GLN A 20 0.20 41.81 -7.88
C GLN A 20 0.35 40.35 -7.42
N GLU A 21 0.41 39.47 -8.43
CA GLU A 21 0.77 38.06 -8.40
C GLU A 21 2.29 37.82 -8.50
N LEU A 22 2.69 36.62 -8.07
CA LEU A 22 3.78 35.78 -8.60
C LEU A 22 5.05 36.47 -9.14
N GLN A 23 6.12 36.45 -8.33
CA GLN A 23 7.50 36.52 -8.81
C GLN A 23 8.38 35.51 -8.06
N ALA A 24 8.59 34.33 -8.63
CA ALA A 24 9.79 33.50 -8.43
C ALA A 24 9.79 32.28 -9.36
N LEU A 25 9.66 32.46 -10.68
CA LEU A 25 9.96 31.41 -11.65
C LEU A 25 10.18 31.99 -13.05
N ASP A 26 11.25 32.76 -13.21
CA ASP A 26 11.79 33.06 -14.54
C ASP A 26 13.25 33.53 -14.47
N TYR A 27 14.17 32.57 -14.35
CA TYR A 27 15.57 32.77 -14.70
C TYR A 27 16.08 31.48 -15.36
N LEU A 28 16.60 31.64 -16.59
CA LEU A 28 17.29 30.66 -17.45
C LEU A 28 16.47 29.98 -18.56
N GLN A 29 15.83 30.76 -19.42
CA GLN A 29 15.89 30.51 -20.87
C GLN A 29 15.92 31.82 -21.66
N THR A 30 17.12 32.23 -22.12
CA THR A 30 17.33 32.80 -23.46
C THR A 30 18.79 33.20 -23.66
N ARG A 31 19.53 32.42 -24.46
CA ARG A 31 20.48 33.04 -25.39
C ARG A 31 20.37 32.36 -26.75
N LYS A 32 20.03 33.20 -27.72
CA LYS A 32 19.68 32.95 -29.13
C LYS A 32 20.80 32.28 -29.93
N ARG A 33 20.34 31.48 -30.91
CA ARG A 33 21.02 31.14 -32.18
C ARG A 33 21.33 32.38 -33.04
N ARG A 34 22.52 32.37 -33.66
CA ARG A 34 22.97 32.90 -34.98
C ARG A 34 24.52 32.95 -34.91
N THR A 35 25.36 32.54 -35.85
CA THR A 35 25.28 32.34 -37.32
C THR A 35 26.44 31.41 -37.75
N ALA A 36 26.40 30.98 -39.01
CA ALA A 36 27.27 30.01 -39.67
C ALA A 36 28.70 30.51 -40.02
N GLU A 37 29.49 29.55 -40.50
CA GLU A 37 30.67 29.63 -41.39
C GLU A 37 32.09 29.65 -40.80
N GLU A 38 32.90 28.73 -41.38
CA GLU A 38 34.36 28.57 -41.33
C GLU A 38 34.94 28.06 -39.99
N ILE A 39 35.58 26.89 -39.89
CA ILE A 39 36.81 26.48 -40.58
C ILE A 39 36.86 24.95 -40.80
N LYS A 40 37.38 24.61 -41.97
CA LYS A 40 37.55 23.31 -42.63
C LYS A 40 38.91 22.70 -42.26
N LYS A 41 38.96 21.43 -41.84
CA LYS A 41 39.85 20.34 -42.38
C LYS A 41 40.21 19.23 -41.37
N ARG A 42 40.16 18.00 -41.92
CA ARG A 42 40.83 16.73 -41.52
C ARG A 42 40.22 16.05 -40.28
N GLU A 43 39.89 14.76 -40.29
CA GLU A 43 40.48 13.62 -41.01
C GLU A 43 39.49 12.44 -41.11
N ASP A 44 39.89 11.47 -41.93
CA ASP A 44 39.11 10.47 -42.65
C ASP A 44 38.36 9.37 -41.87
N GLY A 45 37.28 8.90 -42.50
CA GLY A 45 37.14 7.46 -42.81
C GLY A 45 36.48 6.55 -41.77
N LYS A 46 35.15 6.40 -41.88
CA LYS A 46 34.47 5.09 -41.83
C LYS A 46 33.02 5.21 -42.30
N ILE A 47 32.76 4.63 -43.48
CA ILE A 47 31.47 4.54 -44.13
C ILE A 47 30.57 3.59 -43.34
N ALA A 48 29.53 4.11 -42.69
CA ALA A 48 28.42 3.31 -42.18
C ALA A 48 27.20 3.52 -43.09
N LYS A 49 26.84 2.48 -43.86
CA LYS A 49 25.66 2.46 -44.74
C LYS A 49 24.39 2.68 -43.91
N LYS A 50 23.83 3.88 -44.00
CA LYS A 50 22.53 4.23 -43.41
C LYS A 50 21.43 3.54 -44.23
N HIS A 51 20.88 2.45 -43.72
CA HIS A 51 19.75 1.77 -44.36
C HIS A 51 18.50 2.62 -44.14
N GLN A 52 17.94 3.12 -45.24
CA GLN A 52 16.68 3.85 -45.28
C GLN A 52 15.57 2.82 -45.40
N TYR A 53 14.79 2.63 -44.32
CA TYR A 53 13.64 1.74 -44.35
C TYR A 53 12.41 2.54 -44.78
N GLU A 54 11.87 2.19 -45.94
CA GLU A 54 10.61 2.72 -46.45
C GLU A 54 9.48 1.81 -45.93
N ILE A 55 8.60 2.33 -45.07
CA ILE A 55 7.42 1.60 -44.61
C ILE A 55 6.38 1.65 -45.74
N LYS A 56 6.24 0.56 -46.49
CA LYS A 56 5.12 0.35 -47.41
C LYS A 56 4.01 -0.43 -46.70
N SER A 57 2.81 0.15 -46.64
CA SER A 57 1.61 -0.50 -46.13
C SER A 57 1.06 -1.49 -47.16
N CYS A 58 1.11 -2.79 -46.86
CA CYS A 58 0.65 -3.84 -47.77
C CYS A 58 -0.60 -4.55 -47.23
N TRP A 59 -1.73 -3.87 -47.01
CA TRP A 59 -3.02 -4.53 -46.77
C TRP A 59 -4.20 -3.71 -47.31
N SER A 60 -5.10 -4.40 -48.03
CA SER A 60 -6.34 -3.85 -48.59
C SER A 60 -7.37 -3.53 -47.50
N PRO A 61 -8.18 -2.47 -47.64
CA PRO A 61 -9.13 -2.05 -46.61
C PRO A 61 -10.46 -2.79 -46.77
N THR A 62 -10.60 -3.97 -46.14
CA THR A 62 -11.92 -4.59 -46.01
C THR A 62 -12.05 -5.37 -44.71
N ILE A 63 -12.74 -4.76 -43.74
CA ILE A 63 -13.80 -5.32 -42.87
C ILE A 63 -13.86 -4.45 -41.61
N THR A 64 -14.98 -3.74 -41.48
CA THR A 64 -15.43 -3.01 -40.30
C THR A 64 -15.66 -3.96 -39.11
N GLY A 65 -15.04 -3.66 -37.97
CA GLY A 65 -15.45 -4.17 -36.65
C GLY A 65 -14.90 -5.55 -36.27
N GLY A 66 -13.74 -5.58 -35.60
CA GLY A 66 -13.23 -6.77 -34.91
C GLY A 66 -11.73 -6.66 -34.62
N ILE A 67 -11.33 -6.55 -33.35
CA ILE A 67 -9.93 -6.61 -32.95
C ILE A 67 -9.50 -8.08 -32.99
N SER A 68 -8.64 -8.42 -33.95
CA SER A 68 -8.06 -9.77 -34.08
C SER A 68 -6.78 -9.88 -33.25
N PRO A 69 -6.54 -10.98 -32.51
CA PRO A 69 -5.35 -11.12 -31.67
C PRO A 69 -4.11 -11.37 -32.53
N CYS A 70 -3.08 -10.53 -32.36
CA CYS A 70 -1.82 -10.70 -33.07
C CYS A 70 -1.06 -11.93 -32.52
N ILE A 71 -0.83 -12.94 -33.36
CA ILE A 71 0.11 -14.03 -33.11
C ILE A 71 1.50 -13.57 -33.54
N ILE A 72 2.50 -13.70 -32.67
CA ILE A 72 3.90 -13.48 -33.02
C ILE A 72 4.32 -14.63 -33.93
N ILE A 73 4.59 -14.34 -35.20
CA ILE A 73 5.23 -15.29 -36.12
C ILE A 73 6.74 -15.09 -35.99
N GLU A 74 7.45 -16.09 -35.50
CA GLU A 74 8.92 -16.10 -35.52
C GLU A 74 9.42 -16.18 -36.98
N THR A 75 10.20 -15.19 -37.39
CA THR A 75 10.89 -15.21 -38.67
C THR A 75 12.03 -16.24 -38.62
N PRO A 76 12.16 -17.13 -39.62
CA PRO A 76 13.13 -18.22 -39.59
C PRO A 76 14.50 -17.71 -40.02
N HIS A 77 15.22 -17.04 -39.12
CA HIS A 77 16.63 -16.74 -39.33
C HIS A 77 17.48 -17.37 -38.22
N LYS A 78 18.14 -18.44 -38.68
CA LYS A 78 19.04 -19.38 -38.03
C LYS A 78 20.21 -18.66 -37.36
N GLU A 79 20.14 -18.43 -36.05
CA GLU A 79 21.32 -18.10 -35.24
C GLU A 79 21.38 -18.94 -33.96
N SER A 80 22.60 -19.36 -33.64
CA SER A 80 22.98 -20.39 -32.70
C SER A 80 22.57 -20.12 -31.25
N VAL A 81 22.08 -21.19 -30.62
CA VAL A 81 21.68 -21.31 -29.21
C VAL A 81 22.77 -20.84 -28.25
N THR A 82 22.54 -19.71 -27.58
CA THR A 82 22.97 -19.45 -26.19
C THR A 82 21.92 -18.58 -25.51
N THR A 83 20.81 -19.21 -25.11
CA THR A 83 19.69 -18.54 -24.46
C THR A 83 19.87 -18.48 -22.95
N ASP A 84 20.78 -17.62 -22.48
CA ASP A 84 20.75 -17.18 -21.08
C ASP A 84 19.68 -16.09 -20.91
N PHE A 85 18.46 -16.54 -20.61
CA PHE A 85 17.33 -15.66 -20.30
C PHE A 85 17.32 -15.15 -18.85
N SER A 86 18.36 -15.42 -18.04
CA SER A 86 18.42 -14.98 -16.64
C SER A 86 18.30 -13.46 -16.51
N ARG A 87 18.73 -12.71 -17.54
CA ARG A 87 18.65 -11.24 -17.59
C ARG A 87 17.25 -10.70 -17.94
N PHE A 88 16.37 -11.54 -18.49
CA PHE A 88 15.01 -11.16 -18.91
C PHE A 88 13.92 -11.43 -17.86
N LYS A 89 14.26 -11.97 -16.68
CA LYS A 89 13.32 -12.04 -15.54
C LYS A 89 12.66 -10.69 -15.21
N LYS A 90 13.34 -9.58 -15.55
CA LYS A 90 12.86 -8.22 -15.32
C LYS A 90 11.72 -7.78 -16.27
N TYR A 91 11.48 -8.50 -17.37
CA TYR A 91 10.43 -8.21 -18.34
C TYR A 91 9.44 -9.38 -18.45
N ARG A 92 8.94 -9.86 -17.30
CA ARG A 92 7.75 -10.71 -17.33
C ARG A 92 6.54 -9.81 -17.56
N PHE A 93 6.05 -9.76 -18.80
CA PHE A 93 4.75 -9.15 -19.08
C PHE A 93 3.70 -9.83 -18.19
N ARG A 94 3.14 -9.07 -17.24
CA ARG A 94 2.00 -9.52 -16.43
C ARG A 94 0.77 -9.44 -17.32
N ASN A 95 0.53 -10.49 -18.10
CA ASN A 95 -0.70 -10.61 -18.88
C ASN A 95 -1.88 -10.77 -17.90
N LEU A 96 -2.52 -9.65 -17.55
CA LEU A 96 -3.75 -9.60 -16.75
C LEU A 96 -4.93 -10.36 -17.41
N PHE A 97 -4.77 -10.75 -18.68
CA PHE A 97 -5.80 -11.32 -19.53
C PHE A 97 -5.86 -12.86 -19.54
N ILE A 98 -4.96 -13.56 -18.84
CA ILE A 98 -4.85 -15.02 -18.96
C ILE A 98 -5.68 -15.77 -17.91
N ASN A 99 -5.90 -15.20 -16.71
CA ASN A 99 -6.57 -15.94 -15.65
C ASN A 99 -8.07 -15.57 -15.61
N PRO A 100 -8.98 -16.56 -15.69
CA PRO A 100 -10.41 -16.29 -15.59
C PRO A 100 -10.73 -15.65 -14.23
N SER A 101 -11.73 -14.76 -14.22
CA SER A 101 -12.21 -14.14 -12.98
C SER A 101 -12.61 -15.22 -11.97
N PRO A 102 -12.11 -15.19 -10.72
CA PRO A 102 -12.54 -16.08 -9.65
C PRO A 102 -13.89 -15.68 -9.06
N LEU A 103 -14.40 -14.49 -9.40
CA LEU A 103 -15.70 -14.03 -8.93
C LEU A 103 -16.83 -14.83 -9.60
N PRO A 104 -17.87 -15.23 -8.85
CA PRO A 104 -19.06 -15.85 -9.44
C PRO A 104 -19.82 -14.82 -10.30
N GLU A 105 -20.90 -15.24 -10.95
CA GLU A 105 -21.84 -14.29 -11.54
C GLU A 105 -22.43 -13.37 -10.46
N LEU A 106 -22.50 -12.07 -10.72
CA LEU A 106 -22.94 -11.08 -9.75
C LEU A 106 -24.28 -10.49 -10.23
N ASN A 107 -25.21 -10.26 -9.29
CA ASN A 107 -26.51 -9.66 -9.59
C ASN A 107 -26.47 -8.12 -9.73
N TRP A 108 -25.37 -7.49 -9.31
CA TRP A 108 -25.19 -6.02 -9.30
C TRP A 108 -24.15 -5.53 -10.31
N GLY A 109 -23.50 -6.41 -11.06
CA GLY A 109 -22.47 -6.02 -12.03
C GLY A 109 -21.93 -7.20 -12.84
N ASN A 110 -21.13 -6.91 -13.87
CA ASN A 110 -20.44 -7.96 -14.61
C ASN A 110 -19.22 -8.46 -13.82
N SER A 111 -19.18 -9.75 -13.50
CA SER A 111 -18.10 -10.39 -12.75
C SER A 111 -16.69 -10.11 -13.30
N LYS A 112 -16.53 -10.17 -14.63
CA LYS A 112 -15.23 -9.95 -15.28
C LYS A 112 -14.80 -8.49 -15.19
N ASP A 113 -15.74 -7.56 -15.39
CA ASP A 113 -15.44 -6.13 -15.31
C ASP A 113 -15.11 -5.70 -13.88
N VAL A 114 -15.85 -6.22 -12.89
CA VAL A 114 -15.56 -5.99 -11.47
C VAL A 114 -14.17 -6.48 -11.11
N TRP A 115 -13.84 -7.72 -11.48
CA TRP A 115 -12.51 -8.28 -11.23
C TRP A 115 -11.41 -7.46 -11.92
N LEU A 116 -11.60 -7.11 -13.19
CA LEU A 116 -10.66 -6.28 -13.93
C LEU A 116 -10.46 -4.91 -13.29
N ASN A 117 -11.54 -4.27 -12.82
CA ASN A 117 -11.46 -2.99 -12.12
C ASN A 117 -10.65 -3.09 -10.83
N ILE A 118 -10.83 -4.17 -10.05
CA ILE A 118 -10.02 -4.41 -8.83
C ILE A 118 -8.55 -4.59 -9.20
N LEU A 119 -8.23 -5.35 -10.25
CA LEU A 119 -6.85 -5.56 -10.72
C LEU A 119 -6.20 -4.27 -11.25
N THR A 120 -6.94 -3.47 -12.02
CA THR A 120 -6.45 -2.18 -12.53
C THR A 120 -6.23 -1.20 -11.38
N LYS A 121 -7.13 -1.21 -10.37
CA LYS A 121 -7.00 -0.41 -9.17
C LYS A 121 -5.75 -0.79 -8.38
N GLU A 122 -5.47 -2.08 -8.16
CA GLU A 122 -4.21 -2.51 -7.52
C GLU A 122 -2.97 -1.96 -8.24
N ASN A 123 -2.93 -2.02 -9.58
CA ASN A 123 -1.77 -1.54 -10.35
C ASN A 123 -1.57 -0.01 -10.31
N ARG A 124 -2.62 0.76 -9.97
CA ARG A 124 -2.51 2.21 -9.77
C ARG A 124 -1.77 2.56 -8.47
N TYR A 125 -1.85 1.68 -7.47
CA TYR A 125 -1.28 1.91 -6.14
C TYR A 125 0.03 1.12 -6.00
N ALA A 126 1.12 1.73 -6.46
CA ALA A 126 2.45 1.13 -6.40
C ALA A 126 3.06 1.28 -4.99
N HIS A 127 3.63 0.18 -4.51
CA HIS A 127 4.31 0.07 -3.23
C HIS A 127 5.76 -0.28 -3.48
N CYS A 128 6.67 0.23 -2.65
CA CYS A 128 8.09 0.06 -2.88
C CYS A 128 8.90 0.25 -1.59
N LYS A 129 9.74 -0.72 -1.24
CA LYS A 129 10.64 -0.59 -0.09
C LYS A 129 11.78 0.43 -0.27
N HIS A 130 11.91 1.03 -1.46
CA HIS A 130 12.96 2.00 -1.78
C HIS A 130 12.84 3.32 -0.99
N PHE A 131 11.75 3.56 -0.26
CA PHE A 131 11.69 4.72 0.65
C PHE A 131 12.85 4.72 1.67
N THR A 132 13.35 3.54 2.06
CA THR A 132 14.53 3.40 2.94
C THR A 132 15.78 4.11 2.37
N SER A 133 15.93 4.13 1.04
CA SER A 133 17.01 4.88 0.36
C SER A 133 16.73 6.38 0.20
N LEU A 134 15.47 6.80 0.29
CA LEU A 134 15.06 8.22 0.23
C LEU A 134 15.22 8.94 1.57
N HIS A 135 15.33 8.20 2.67
CA HIS A 135 15.43 8.74 4.02
C HIS A 135 16.60 8.09 4.79
N SER A 136 17.81 8.57 4.53
CA SER A 136 19.05 8.02 5.11
C SER A 136 19.09 7.99 6.65
N SER A 137 18.33 8.88 7.31
CA SER A 137 18.21 8.93 8.77
C SER A 137 17.27 7.88 9.36
N LEU A 138 16.51 7.16 8.53
CA LEU A 138 15.51 6.19 8.96
C LEU A 138 16.00 4.77 8.76
N GLN A 139 15.68 3.90 9.73
CA GLN A 139 15.96 2.48 9.66
C GLN A 139 14.65 1.70 9.48
N PRO A 140 14.65 0.56 8.76
CA PRO A 140 13.43 -0.23 8.54
C PRO A 140 12.65 -0.57 9.82
N HIS A 141 13.34 -0.89 10.91
CA HIS A 141 12.71 -1.21 12.19
C HIS A 141 11.86 -0.06 12.76
N MET A 142 12.17 1.21 12.42
CA MET A 142 11.37 2.36 12.88
C MET A 142 9.96 2.35 12.28
N ARG A 143 9.82 1.84 11.04
CA ARG A 143 8.52 1.59 10.43
C ARG A 143 7.79 0.47 11.18
N SER A 144 8.47 -0.63 11.51
CA SER A 144 7.86 -1.74 12.25
C SER A 144 7.33 -1.29 13.61
N ILE A 145 8.10 -0.49 14.37
CA ILE A 145 7.66 0.10 15.64
C ILE A 145 6.45 1.02 15.46
N LEU A 146 6.47 1.87 14.43
CA LEU A 146 5.34 2.75 14.16
C LEU A 146 4.07 1.97 13.81
N LEU A 147 4.16 0.97 12.92
CA LEU A 147 3.00 0.17 12.51
C LEU A 147 2.47 -0.68 13.67
N ASP A 148 3.35 -1.24 14.51
CA ASP A 148 2.96 -1.95 15.73
C ASP A 148 2.18 -1.05 16.69
N TRP A 149 2.67 0.18 16.91
CA TRP A 149 1.93 1.16 17.71
C TRP A 149 0.58 1.53 17.09
N LEU A 150 0.48 1.70 15.77
CA LEU A 150 -0.80 1.97 15.11
C LEU A 150 -1.78 0.80 15.24
N LEU A 151 -1.32 -0.46 15.23
CA LEU A 151 -2.15 -1.63 15.52
C LEU A 151 -2.74 -1.57 16.94
N GLU A 152 -1.94 -1.18 17.92
CA GLU A 152 -2.39 -0.97 19.31
C GLU A 152 -3.44 0.14 19.40
N VAL A 153 -3.18 1.30 18.77
CA VAL A 153 -4.14 2.41 18.71
C VAL A 153 -5.47 1.97 18.08
N CYS A 154 -5.43 1.19 17.00
CA CYS A 154 -6.63 0.67 16.37
C CYS A 154 -7.42 -0.26 17.29
N GLU A 155 -6.76 -1.14 18.06
CA GLU A 155 -7.46 -1.98 19.03
C GLU A 155 -8.12 -1.13 20.14
N VAL A 156 -7.41 -0.14 20.69
CA VAL A 156 -7.91 0.72 21.77
C VAL A 156 -9.18 1.46 21.37
N TYR A 157 -9.21 1.98 20.14
CA TYR A 157 -10.38 2.68 19.59
C TYR A 157 -11.39 1.74 18.89
N ALA A 158 -11.13 0.43 18.90
CA ALA A 158 -11.92 -0.58 18.20
C ALA A 158 -12.17 -0.24 16.72
N LEU A 159 -11.13 0.21 16.03
CA LEU A 159 -11.16 0.52 14.59
C LEU A 159 -11.11 -0.77 13.76
N HIS A 160 -11.63 -0.70 12.54
CA HIS A 160 -11.59 -1.81 11.60
C HIS A 160 -10.15 -2.09 11.14
N ARG A 161 -9.87 -3.35 10.80
CA ARG A 161 -8.61 -3.78 10.15
C ARG A 161 -8.39 -3.03 8.84
N GLU A 162 -9.47 -2.78 8.08
CA GLU A 162 -9.40 -1.99 6.85
C GLU A 162 -8.82 -0.59 7.12
N THR A 163 -9.25 0.07 8.21
CA THR A 163 -8.71 1.37 8.65
C THR A 163 -7.21 1.32 8.91
N PHE A 164 -6.71 0.28 9.60
CA PHE A 164 -5.28 0.09 9.81
C PHE A 164 -4.52 -0.08 8.48
N TYR A 165 -5.00 -0.96 7.60
CA TYR A 165 -4.32 -1.22 6.33
C TYR A 165 -4.37 -0.03 5.36
N LEU A 166 -5.43 0.78 5.40
CA LEU A 166 -5.48 2.08 4.71
C LEU A 166 -4.41 3.02 5.28
N ALA A 167 -4.30 3.13 6.60
CA ALA A 167 -3.29 3.97 7.24
C ALA A 167 -1.85 3.53 6.88
N GLN A 168 -1.59 2.22 6.88
CA GLN A 168 -0.30 1.66 6.48
C GLN A 168 0.01 1.95 5.00
N ASP A 169 -0.96 1.77 4.09
CA ASP A 169 -0.84 2.12 2.67
C ASP A 169 -0.54 3.62 2.48
N PHE A 170 -1.27 4.50 3.17
CA PHE A 170 -1.06 5.94 3.09
C PHE A 170 0.32 6.33 3.62
N PHE A 171 0.74 5.75 4.74
CA PHE A 171 2.07 5.96 5.30
C PHE A 171 3.16 5.59 4.28
N ASP A 172 3.15 4.36 3.77
CA ASP A 172 4.22 3.88 2.89
C ASP A 172 4.27 4.63 1.55
N ARG A 173 3.10 4.90 0.95
CA ARG A 173 3.03 5.69 -0.29
C ARG A 173 3.41 7.14 -0.06
N PHE A 174 3.04 7.73 1.08
CA PHE A 174 3.44 9.09 1.40
C PHE A 174 4.96 9.17 1.56
N MET A 175 5.59 8.23 2.25
CA MET A 175 7.05 8.19 2.40
C MET A 175 7.77 8.17 1.04
N LEU A 176 7.24 7.47 0.04
CA LEU A 176 7.79 7.47 -1.32
C LEU A 176 7.74 8.83 -2.03
N THR A 177 6.85 9.73 -1.61
CA THR A 177 6.76 11.09 -2.17
C THR A 177 7.70 12.10 -1.51
N GLN A 178 8.28 11.74 -0.36
CA GLN A 178 9.11 12.62 0.46
C GLN A 178 10.59 12.24 0.38
N LYS A 179 11.47 13.08 0.93
CA LYS A 179 12.92 12.80 1.07
C LYS A 179 13.42 13.30 2.42
N ASN A 180 14.41 12.61 3.00
CA ASN A 180 15.09 13.01 4.23
C ASN A 180 14.14 13.31 5.41
N ILE A 181 13.14 12.44 5.64
CA ILE A 181 12.22 12.58 6.76
C ILE A 181 12.97 12.28 8.07
N ASN A 182 12.85 13.17 9.04
CA ASN A 182 13.41 12.97 10.38
C ASN A 182 12.57 11.94 11.14
N LYS A 183 13.23 11.11 11.96
CA LYS A 183 12.56 10.13 12.85
C LYS A 183 11.48 10.75 13.74
N SER A 184 11.64 12.02 14.16
CA SER A 184 10.65 12.72 14.99
C SER A 184 9.32 12.96 14.28
N MET A 185 9.29 12.93 12.95
CA MET A 185 8.07 13.13 12.16
C MET A 185 7.25 11.85 12.01
N LEU A 186 7.82 10.68 12.30
CA LEU A 186 7.17 9.40 12.02
C LEU A 186 5.84 9.24 12.77
N GLN A 187 5.79 9.64 14.04
CA GLN A 187 4.56 9.56 14.82
C GLN A 187 3.46 10.47 14.26
N LEU A 188 3.82 11.71 13.89
CA LEU A 188 2.89 12.65 13.26
C LEU A 188 2.37 12.12 11.92
N ILE A 189 3.24 11.59 11.07
CA ILE A 189 2.85 11.02 9.77
C ILE A 189 1.94 9.81 10.01
N GLY A 190 2.34 8.86 10.87
CA GLY A 190 1.57 7.65 11.13
C GLY A 190 0.18 7.93 11.72
N ILE A 191 0.09 8.77 12.75
CA ILE A 191 -1.20 9.10 13.37
C ILE A 191 -2.10 9.89 12.42
N THR A 192 -1.52 10.72 11.55
CA THR A 192 -2.28 11.44 10.53
C THR A 192 -2.77 10.49 9.43
N SER A 193 -1.97 9.51 9.02
CA SER A 193 -2.41 8.45 8.10
C SER A 193 -3.62 7.70 8.67
N LEU A 194 -3.58 7.37 9.97
CA LEU A 194 -4.69 6.71 10.66
C LEU A 194 -5.92 7.62 10.80
N PHE A 195 -5.72 8.92 11.06
CA PHE A 195 -6.80 9.89 11.09
C PHE A 195 -7.53 9.97 9.74
N ILE A 196 -6.79 10.08 8.63
CA ILE A 196 -7.38 10.08 7.28
C ILE A 196 -8.13 8.78 7.01
N ALA A 197 -7.51 7.63 7.30
CA ALA A 197 -8.13 6.32 7.10
C ALA A 197 -9.42 6.17 7.89
N SER A 198 -9.43 6.59 9.16
CA SER A 198 -10.61 6.50 10.01
C SER A 198 -11.79 7.32 9.48
N LYS A 199 -11.54 8.51 8.92
CA LYS A 199 -12.58 9.33 8.29
C LYS A 199 -13.16 8.72 7.01
N LEU A 200 -12.43 7.82 6.35
CA LEU A 200 -12.88 7.16 5.13
C LEU A 200 -13.69 5.90 5.43
N GLU A 201 -13.25 5.12 6.41
CA GLU A 201 -13.78 3.77 6.64
C GLU A 201 -14.77 3.69 7.81
N GLU A 202 -14.58 4.49 8.87
CA GLU A 202 -15.41 4.38 10.07
C GLU A 202 -16.70 5.19 9.94
N ILE A 203 -17.84 4.57 10.31
CA ILE A 203 -19.14 5.27 10.40
C ILE A 203 -19.04 6.43 11.41
N TYR A 204 -18.37 6.17 12.54
CA TYR A 204 -18.14 7.14 13.61
C TYR A 204 -16.65 7.21 13.92
N ALA A 205 -15.89 7.85 13.05
CA ALA A 205 -14.46 8.09 13.25
C ALA A 205 -14.18 8.84 14.58
N PRO A 206 -13.10 8.49 15.31
CA PRO A 206 -12.68 9.25 16.48
C PRO A 206 -12.41 10.71 16.14
N LYS A 207 -12.59 11.60 17.11
CA LYS A 207 -12.32 13.02 16.93
C LYS A 207 -10.82 13.27 16.92
N ILE A 208 -10.40 14.37 16.28
CA ILE A 208 -8.98 14.72 16.18
C ILE A 208 -8.29 14.86 17.55
N GLN A 209 -9.04 15.29 18.58
CA GLN A 209 -8.55 15.35 19.96
C GLN A 209 -8.09 13.98 20.47
N GLU A 210 -8.78 12.90 20.09
CA GLU A 210 -8.45 11.52 20.51
C GLU A 210 -7.14 11.05 19.84
N PHE A 211 -6.93 11.42 18.58
CA PHE A 211 -5.68 11.18 17.84
C PHE A 211 -4.50 12.00 18.39
N ALA A 212 -4.73 13.26 18.78
CA ALA A 212 -3.69 14.06 19.45
C ALA A 212 -3.37 13.47 20.85
N TYR A 213 -4.40 13.10 21.60
CA TYR A 213 -4.26 12.54 22.95
C TYR A 213 -3.43 11.26 22.97
N VAL A 214 -3.67 10.32 22.04
CA VAL A 214 -2.94 9.04 22.02
C VAL A 214 -1.45 9.20 21.66
N THR A 215 -1.04 10.38 21.18
CA THR A 215 0.38 10.69 20.91
C THR A 215 1.13 11.18 22.16
N ASP A 216 0.46 11.24 23.32
CA ASP A 216 1.04 11.71 24.59
C ASP A 216 1.67 13.12 24.47
N GLY A 217 0.96 14.01 23.78
CA GLY A 217 1.37 15.40 23.56
C GLY A 217 2.47 15.61 22.50
N ALA A 218 2.94 14.55 21.83
CA ALA A 218 3.94 14.67 20.79
C ALA A 218 3.40 15.33 19.50
N CYS A 219 2.09 15.22 19.24
CA CYS A 219 1.43 15.82 18.09
C CYS A 219 0.21 16.64 18.55
N SER A 220 0.15 17.91 18.16
CA SER A 220 -1.04 18.74 18.39
C SER A 220 -2.11 18.52 17.32
N GLU A 221 -3.37 18.93 17.60
CA GLU A 221 -4.45 18.92 16.60
C GLU A 221 -4.05 19.70 15.33
N ASP A 222 -3.41 20.86 15.49
CA ASP A 222 -2.96 21.69 14.38
C ASP A 222 -1.86 21.02 13.55
N ASP A 223 -0.98 20.23 14.18
CA ASP A 223 0.02 19.43 13.45
C ASP A 223 -0.67 18.37 12.58
N ILE A 224 -1.66 17.67 13.14
CA ILE A 224 -2.42 16.63 12.43
C ILE A 224 -3.18 17.24 11.26
N VAL A 225 -3.87 18.37 11.44
CA VAL A 225 -4.58 19.08 10.34
C VAL A 225 -3.61 19.50 9.23
N ARG A 226 -2.45 20.06 9.58
CA ARG A 226 -1.46 20.48 8.59
C ARG A 226 -0.87 19.30 7.83
N MET A 227 -0.48 18.25 8.56
CA MET A 227 0.07 17.03 7.96
C MET A 227 -0.97 16.35 7.07
N GLU A 228 -2.25 16.37 7.45
CA GLU A 228 -3.33 15.81 6.64
C GLU A 228 -3.37 16.45 5.25
N LEU A 229 -3.37 17.78 5.18
CA LEU A 229 -3.39 18.49 3.92
C LEU A 229 -2.14 18.22 3.07
N ILE A 230 -0.97 18.08 3.69
CA ILE A 230 0.27 17.73 3.02
C ILE A 230 0.16 16.32 2.42
N MET A 231 -0.32 15.36 3.20
CA MET A 231 -0.47 13.97 2.80
C MET A 231 -1.48 13.81 1.67
N LEU A 232 -2.66 14.42 1.79
CA LEU A 232 -3.71 14.37 0.76
C LEU A 232 -3.22 14.92 -0.59
N LYS A 233 -2.48 16.02 -0.57
CA LYS A 233 -1.88 16.61 -1.79
C LYS A 233 -0.78 15.73 -2.37
N ALA A 234 0.11 15.21 -1.53
CA ALA A 234 1.20 14.34 -1.96
C ALA A 234 0.69 13.02 -2.58
N LEU A 235 -0.36 12.44 -1.99
CA LEU A 235 -1.04 11.24 -2.51
C LEU A 235 -2.03 11.55 -3.64
N LYS A 236 -2.18 12.82 -4.06
CA LYS A 236 -3.09 13.26 -5.13
C LYS A 236 -4.53 12.77 -4.93
N TRP A 237 -4.99 12.71 -3.67
CA TRP A 237 -6.31 12.18 -3.30
C TRP A 237 -6.57 10.72 -3.74
N GLU A 238 -5.53 9.95 -4.05
CA GLU A 238 -5.64 8.52 -4.32
C GLU A 238 -5.70 7.77 -2.98
N LEU A 239 -6.88 7.72 -2.35
CA LEU A 239 -7.06 7.23 -0.98
C LEU A 239 -7.86 5.92 -0.88
N CYS A 240 -8.15 5.29 -2.01
CA CYS A 240 -8.91 4.05 -2.03
C CYS A 240 -8.03 3.00 -2.70
N PRO A 241 -7.01 2.43 -2.04
CA PRO A 241 -6.32 1.23 -2.51
C PRO A 241 -7.25 0.02 -2.45
N VAL A 242 -6.75 -1.15 -2.87
CA VAL A 242 -7.33 -2.45 -2.50
C VAL A 242 -6.36 -3.07 -1.51
N THR A 243 -6.69 -3.00 -0.22
CA THR A 243 -5.77 -3.39 0.87
C THR A 243 -5.55 -4.90 0.93
N ILE A 244 -4.53 -5.31 1.71
CA ILE A 244 -4.22 -6.71 1.97
C ILE A 244 -5.42 -7.43 2.61
N VAL A 245 -6.07 -6.80 3.59
CA VAL A 245 -7.23 -7.40 4.27
C VAL A 245 -8.47 -7.43 3.38
N SER A 246 -8.68 -6.42 2.52
CA SER A 246 -9.70 -6.47 1.47
C SER A 246 -9.53 -7.68 0.54
N TRP A 247 -8.29 -8.00 0.14
CA TRP A 247 -8.01 -9.21 -0.64
C TRP A 247 -8.29 -10.49 0.13
N LEU A 248 -7.89 -10.56 1.41
CA LEU A 248 -8.19 -11.72 2.27
C LEU A 248 -9.70 -11.95 2.40
N ASN A 249 -10.47 -10.89 2.67
CA ASN A 249 -11.94 -10.92 2.72
C ASN A 249 -12.53 -11.51 1.44
N LEU A 250 -12.07 -11.01 0.29
CA LEU A 250 -12.54 -11.49 -1.00
C LEU A 250 -12.24 -12.98 -1.21
N TYR A 251 -11.02 -13.41 -0.89
CA TYR A 251 -10.64 -14.81 -1.11
C TYR A 251 -11.40 -15.77 -0.19
N LEU A 252 -11.54 -15.43 1.09
CA LEU A 252 -12.30 -16.25 2.03
C LEU A 252 -13.78 -16.28 1.67
N GLN A 253 -14.32 -15.16 1.18
CA GLN A 253 -15.69 -15.12 0.69
C GLN A 253 -15.87 -16.07 -0.49
N VAL A 254 -15.04 -15.96 -1.54
CA VAL A 254 -15.12 -16.84 -2.73
C VAL A 254 -14.94 -18.32 -2.37
N ASP A 255 -14.08 -18.64 -1.40
CA ASP A 255 -13.92 -19.99 -0.86
C ASP A 255 -15.21 -20.50 -0.21
N ALA A 256 -15.82 -19.67 0.66
CA ALA A 256 -16.99 -20.01 1.47
C ALA A 256 -18.33 -19.94 0.73
N LEU A 257 -18.37 -19.39 -0.49
CA LEU A 257 -19.60 -19.25 -1.27
C LEU A 257 -20.29 -20.60 -1.48
N LYS A 258 -21.49 -20.72 -0.89
CA LYS A 258 -22.45 -21.80 -1.16
C LYS A 258 -23.61 -21.33 -2.03
N ASP A 259 -23.94 -20.05 -1.96
CA ASP A 259 -25.09 -19.42 -2.62
C ASP A 259 -24.66 -18.09 -3.28
N VAL A 260 -24.70 -18.05 -4.61
CA VAL A 260 -24.17 -16.95 -5.45
C VAL A 260 -24.82 -15.57 -5.19
N PRO A 261 -26.13 -15.44 -4.90
CA PRO A 261 -26.76 -14.14 -4.65
C PRO A 261 -26.25 -13.41 -3.39
N LYS A 262 -25.44 -14.06 -2.55
CA LYS A 262 -25.01 -13.55 -1.24
C LYS A 262 -23.51 -13.24 -1.15
N VAL A 263 -22.85 -12.93 -2.27
CA VAL A 263 -21.42 -12.56 -2.29
C VAL A 263 -21.09 -11.42 -1.33
N LEU A 264 -22.01 -10.47 -1.14
CA LEU A 264 -21.81 -9.29 -0.29
C LEU A 264 -21.98 -9.58 1.22
N LEU A 265 -22.48 -10.75 1.60
CA LEU A 265 -22.66 -11.11 3.01
C LEU A 265 -21.56 -12.08 3.44
N PRO A 266 -20.75 -11.75 4.47
CA PRO A 266 -19.70 -12.64 4.96
C PRO A 266 -20.24 -14.03 5.32
N GLN A 267 -19.67 -15.08 4.71
CA GLN A 267 -20.06 -16.49 4.91
C GLN A 267 -18.93 -17.36 5.46
N TYR A 268 -17.74 -16.79 5.65
CA TYR A 268 -16.55 -17.49 6.15
C TYR A 268 -16.46 -17.48 7.68
N SER A 269 -15.66 -18.39 8.25
CA SER A 269 -15.40 -18.45 9.69
C SER A 269 -14.59 -17.24 10.16
N GLN A 270 -15.06 -16.60 11.23
CA GLN A 270 -14.37 -15.50 11.91
C GLN A 270 -13.01 -15.96 12.45
N GLU A 271 -12.92 -17.17 12.99
CA GLU A 271 -11.69 -17.74 13.55
C GLU A 271 -10.63 -17.96 12.46
N LYS A 272 -11.03 -18.48 11.30
CA LYS A 272 -10.12 -18.64 10.15
C LYS A 272 -9.60 -17.28 9.66
N PHE A 273 -10.49 -16.28 9.59
CA PHE A 273 -10.13 -14.93 9.20
C PHE A 273 -9.08 -14.31 10.14
N ILE A 274 -9.33 -14.31 11.45
CA ILE A 274 -8.40 -13.68 12.42
C ILE A 274 -7.04 -14.39 12.50
N GLN A 275 -6.97 -15.70 12.25
CA GLN A 275 -5.71 -16.44 12.18
C GLN A 275 -4.85 -16.01 10.99
N ILE A 276 -5.46 -15.88 9.81
CA ILE A 276 -4.74 -15.43 8.61
C ILE A 276 -4.40 -13.95 8.72
N ALA A 277 -5.30 -13.13 9.28
CA ALA A 277 -5.09 -11.71 9.50
C ALA A 277 -3.93 -11.45 10.47
N GLN A 278 -3.78 -12.21 11.57
CA GLN A 278 -2.63 -12.09 12.47
C GLN A 278 -1.29 -12.35 11.76
N LEU A 279 -1.25 -13.33 10.85
CA LEU A 279 -0.06 -13.57 10.05
C LEU A 279 0.26 -12.38 9.14
N LEU A 280 -0.76 -11.80 8.51
CA LEU A 280 -0.60 -10.63 7.63
C LEU A 280 -0.20 -9.38 8.42
N ASP A 281 -0.75 -9.17 9.62
CA ASP A 281 -0.35 -8.11 10.55
C ASP A 281 1.15 -8.26 10.83
N LEU A 282 1.63 -9.46 11.22
CA LEU A 282 3.06 -9.69 11.46
C LEU A 282 3.92 -9.46 10.19
N CYS A 283 3.47 -9.94 9.03
CA CYS A 283 4.21 -9.80 7.78
C CYS A 283 4.36 -8.34 7.35
N ILE A 284 3.32 -7.51 7.53
CA ILE A 284 3.33 -6.12 7.06
C ILE A 284 4.28 -5.23 7.88
N LEU A 285 4.65 -5.64 9.10
CA LEU A 285 5.68 -4.97 9.89
C LEU A 285 7.06 -5.05 9.22
N ASP A 286 7.38 -6.15 8.52
CA ASP A 286 8.63 -6.29 7.77
C ASP A 286 8.56 -5.48 6.47
N VAL A 287 9.54 -4.62 6.24
CA VAL A 287 9.60 -3.76 5.05
C VAL A 287 9.66 -4.55 3.73
N ASN A 288 10.17 -5.78 3.75
CA ASN A 288 10.28 -6.65 2.58
C ASN A 288 8.92 -7.18 2.10
N SER A 289 7.86 -7.07 2.92
CA SER A 289 6.49 -7.31 2.47
C SER A 289 6.12 -6.44 1.26
N LEU A 290 6.68 -5.23 1.17
CA LEU A 290 6.43 -4.27 0.08
C LEU A 290 7.02 -4.69 -1.27
N ASP A 291 7.79 -5.78 -1.35
CA ASP A 291 8.21 -6.36 -2.63
C ASP A 291 7.08 -7.17 -3.31
N PHE A 292 6.06 -7.53 -2.54
CA PHE A 292 4.92 -8.31 -3.01
C PHE A 292 3.69 -7.42 -3.20
N GLN A 293 2.86 -7.78 -4.18
CA GLN A 293 1.54 -7.15 -4.30
C GLN A 293 0.64 -7.58 -3.14
N TYR A 294 -0.29 -6.72 -2.74
CA TYR A 294 -1.23 -7.02 -1.65
C TYR A 294 -2.06 -8.28 -1.92
N ARG A 295 -2.49 -8.51 -3.18
CA ARG A 295 -3.18 -9.74 -3.56
C ARG A 295 -2.32 -11.00 -3.37
N THR A 296 -1.01 -10.87 -3.57
CA THR A 296 -0.03 -11.97 -3.48
C THR A 296 0.26 -12.28 -2.02
N LEU A 297 0.42 -11.26 -1.16
CA LEU A 297 0.55 -11.43 0.28
C LEU A 297 -0.67 -12.15 0.87
N ALA A 298 -1.87 -11.66 0.57
CA ALA A 298 -3.11 -12.27 1.05
C ALA A 298 -3.27 -13.73 0.56
N ALA A 299 -2.91 -14.02 -0.70
CA ALA A 299 -2.99 -15.36 -1.27
C ALA A 299 -1.95 -16.31 -0.65
N ALA A 300 -0.72 -15.84 -0.42
CA ALA A 300 0.32 -16.61 0.23
C ALA A 300 -0.03 -16.94 1.68
N ALA A 301 -0.57 -15.97 2.43
CA ALA A 301 -1.05 -16.18 3.80
C ALA A 301 -2.21 -17.20 3.83
N LEU A 302 -3.19 -17.06 2.92
CA LEU A 302 -4.27 -18.02 2.77
C LEU A 302 -3.74 -19.44 2.47
N CYS A 303 -2.72 -19.57 1.62
CA CYS A 303 -2.11 -20.85 1.26
C CYS A 303 -1.59 -21.61 2.49
N HIS A 304 -1.00 -20.91 3.47
CA HIS A 304 -0.41 -21.51 4.68
C HIS A 304 -1.45 -22.08 5.67
N TYR A 305 -2.72 -21.69 5.54
CA TYR A 305 -3.83 -22.14 6.38
C TYR A 305 -4.87 -22.98 5.61
N THR A 306 -4.68 -23.18 4.30
CA THR A 306 -5.63 -23.89 3.44
C THR A 306 -4.91 -24.82 2.47
N SER A 307 -5.11 -24.66 1.16
CA SER A 307 -4.47 -25.42 0.10
C SER A 307 -4.29 -24.56 -1.15
N MET A 308 -3.35 -24.96 -2.02
CA MET A 308 -3.13 -24.29 -3.31
C MET A 308 -4.39 -24.33 -4.20
N GLU A 309 -5.22 -25.37 -4.08
CA GLU A 309 -6.49 -25.49 -4.81
C GLU A 309 -7.47 -24.38 -4.42
N ILE A 310 -7.60 -24.10 -3.12
CA ILE A 310 -8.43 -23.02 -2.60
C ILE A 310 -7.90 -21.66 -3.06
N VAL A 311 -6.59 -21.45 -2.99
CA VAL A 311 -5.97 -20.19 -3.45
C VAL A 311 -6.21 -19.98 -4.94
N LYS A 312 -6.00 -21.00 -5.77
CA LYS A 312 -6.24 -20.92 -7.21
C LYS A 312 -7.70 -20.63 -7.53
N LYS A 313 -8.64 -21.30 -6.84
CA LYS A 313 -10.09 -21.04 -6.98
C LYS A 313 -10.45 -19.60 -6.60
N ALA A 314 -9.95 -19.11 -5.47
CA ALA A 314 -10.38 -17.85 -4.88
C ALA A 314 -9.70 -16.61 -5.47
N SER A 315 -8.44 -16.74 -5.91
CA SER A 315 -7.63 -15.62 -6.41
C SER A 315 -7.30 -15.68 -7.90
N GLY A 316 -7.46 -16.85 -8.52
CA GLY A 316 -6.98 -17.10 -9.88
C GLY A 316 -5.45 -17.11 -10.00
N LEU A 317 -4.69 -17.13 -8.90
CA LEU A 317 -3.23 -17.20 -8.90
C LEU A 317 -2.74 -18.65 -8.84
N ASP A 318 -1.74 -18.98 -9.66
CA ASP A 318 -1.05 -20.26 -9.64
C ASP A 318 0.16 -20.24 -8.69
N TRP A 319 0.71 -21.42 -8.40
CA TRP A 319 1.88 -21.56 -7.51
C TRP A 319 3.04 -20.68 -7.97
N ASP A 320 3.31 -20.63 -9.27
CA ASP A 320 4.37 -19.77 -9.85
C ASP A 320 4.18 -18.28 -9.54
N ASN A 321 2.95 -17.83 -9.28
CA ASN A 321 2.67 -16.43 -8.95
C ASN A 321 2.90 -16.11 -7.47
N ILE A 322 2.80 -17.09 -6.58
CA ILE A 322 2.84 -16.89 -5.13
C ILE A 322 4.02 -17.58 -4.44
N ALA A 323 4.73 -18.50 -5.12
CA ALA A 323 5.75 -19.36 -4.52
C ALA A 323 6.82 -18.56 -3.76
N GLU A 324 7.35 -17.50 -4.36
CA GLU A 324 8.36 -16.64 -3.72
C GLU A 324 7.82 -16.01 -2.42
N CYS A 325 6.60 -15.50 -2.44
CA CYS A 325 5.94 -14.91 -1.27
C CYS A 325 5.62 -15.97 -0.21
N VAL A 326 5.14 -17.15 -0.63
CA VAL A 326 4.87 -18.28 0.28
C VAL A 326 6.14 -18.71 0.99
N GLN A 327 7.26 -18.83 0.28
CA GLN A 327 8.56 -19.19 0.86
C GLN A 327 9.10 -18.10 1.80
N TRP A 328 9.02 -16.83 1.39
CA TRP A 328 9.38 -15.70 2.25
C TRP A 328 8.57 -15.66 3.55
N MET A 329 7.30 -16.05 3.49
CA MET A 329 6.38 -16.02 4.63
C MET A 329 6.57 -17.17 5.64
N VAL A 330 7.36 -18.22 5.32
CA VAL A 330 7.54 -19.42 6.17
C VAL A 330 7.99 -19.08 7.60
N PRO A 331 9.02 -18.23 7.83
CA PRO A 331 9.45 -17.88 9.19
C PRO A 331 8.33 -17.22 10.01
N PHE A 332 7.57 -16.32 9.38
CA PHE A 332 6.43 -15.62 9.99
C PHE A 332 5.33 -16.59 10.40
N VAL A 333 5.02 -17.58 9.56
CA VAL A 333 4.03 -18.64 9.85
C VAL A 333 4.44 -19.46 11.08
N ASN A 334 5.73 -19.82 11.17
CA ASN A 334 6.25 -20.62 12.28
C ASN A 334 6.12 -19.90 13.62
N VAL A 335 6.27 -18.58 13.63
CA VAL A 335 6.08 -17.75 14.84
C VAL A 335 4.60 -17.51 15.12
N ALA A 336 3.81 -17.11 14.11
CA ALA A 336 2.37 -16.85 14.26
C ALA A 336 1.61 -18.07 14.79
N LYS A 337 1.93 -19.29 14.32
CA LYS A 337 1.28 -20.53 14.80
C LYS A 337 1.52 -20.84 16.29
N LYS A 338 2.55 -20.26 16.92
CA LYS A 338 2.81 -20.42 18.37
C LYS A 338 1.90 -19.54 19.21
N VAL A 339 1.37 -18.46 18.65
CA VAL A 339 0.52 -17.50 19.36
C VAL A 339 -0.94 -17.81 19.04
N PRO A 340 -1.72 -18.36 20.00
CA PRO A 340 -3.11 -18.70 19.73
C PRO A 340 -3.95 -17.44 19.55
N VAL A 341 -4.71 -17.40 18.45
CA VAL A 341 -5.67 -16.31 18.20
C VAL A 341 -7.01 -16.65 18.84
N LYS A 342 -7.60 -15.67 19.54
CA LYS A 342 -8.96 -15.76 20.07
C LYS A 342 -9.75 -14.56 19.58
N LEU A 343 -10.99 -14.79 19.18
CA LEU A 343 -11.92 -13.73 18.81
C LEU A 343 -12.18 -12.85 20.04
N LYS A 344 -11.67 -11.61 20.02
CA LYS A 344 -11.85 -10.64 21.10
C LYS A 344 -13.29 -10.13 21.09
N ASN A 345 -13.80 -9.76 22.26
CA ASN A 345 -15.13 -9.18 22.41
C ASN A 345 -15.01 -7.67 22.63
N PHE A 346 -15.70 -6.89 21.80
CA PHE A 346 -15.74 -5.44 21.89
C PHE A 346 -17.17 -5.02 22.22
N LYS A 347 -17.36 -4.32 23.35
CA LYS A 347 -18.70 -4.04 23.93
C LYS A 347 -19.66 -3.32 22.97
N LYS A 348 -19.13 -2.50 22.06
CA LYS A 348 -19.90 -1.68 21.12
C LYS A 348 -19.96 -2.28 19.71
N VAL A 349 -19.42 -3.48 19.48
CA VAL A 349 -19.33 -4.11 18.17
C VAL A 349 -20.20 -5.37 18.14
N ALA A 350 -21.03 -5.48 17.10
CA ALA A 350 -21.91 -6.62 16.87
C ALA A 350 -21.10 -7.92 16.70
N ALA A 351 -21.67 -9.07 17.08
CA ALA A 351 -20.91 -10.33 17.15
C ALA A 351 -20.43 -10.82 15.77
N GLU A 352 -21.21 -10.53 14.74
CA GLU A 352 -20.93 -10.79 13.33
C GLU A 352 -19.73 -10.00 12.79
N ASP A 353 -19.36 -8.88 13.42
CA ASP A 353 -18.37 -7.93 12.91
C ASP A 353 -17.06 -7.93 13.72
N ARG A 354 -17.00 -8.66 14.84
CA ARG A 354 -15.85 -8.68 15.75
C ARG A 354 -14.53 -9.07 15.08
N HIS A 355 -14.57 -9.94 14.08
CA HIS A 355 -13.38 -10.35 13.33
C HIS A 355 -12.77 -9.21 12.50
N ASN A 356 -13.59 -8.23 12.11
CA ASN A 356 -13.14 -7.07 11.33
C ASN A 356 -12.46 -6.01 12.19
N ILE A 357 -12.58 -6.07 13.52
CA ILE A 357 -11.90 -5.15 14.42
C ILE A 357 -10.41 -5.50 14.52
N GLN A 358 -9.57 -4.48 14.41
CA GLN A 358 -8.13 -4.65 14.54
C GLN A 358 -7.76 -5.09 15.95
N THR A 359 -6.79 -5.99 16.03
CA THR A 359 -6.23 -6.48 17.29
C THR A 359 -4.73 -6.31 17.30
N HIS A 360 -4.18 -6.15 18.49
CA HIS A 360 -2.77 -6.12 18.81
C HIS A 360 -2.38 -7.28 19.72
N THR A 361 -1.14 -7.72 19.53
CA THR A 361 -0.35 -8.64 20.36
C THR A 361 1.09 -8.15 20.28
N ASN A 362 2.03 -8.79 20.96
CA ASN A 362 3.44 -8.39 20.87
C ASN A 362 4.09 -8.78 19.53
N TYR A 363 3.73 -8.07 18.44
CA TYR A 363 4.22 -8.36 17.10
C TYR A 363 5.70 -8.00 16.92
N LEU A 364 6.24 -7.06 17.71
CA LEU A 364 7.66 -6.75 17.69
C LEU A 364 8.51 -7.91 18.20
N ASP A 365 8.16 -8.53 19.35
CA ASP A 365 8.84 -9.73 19.83
C ASP A 365 8.73 -10.89 18.83
N MET A 366 7.54 -11.06 18.23
CA MET A 366 7.33 -12.05 17.19
C MET A 366 8.22 -11.79 15.95
N LEU A 367 8.40 -10.53 15.55
CA LEU A 367 9.26 -10.16 14.43
C LEU A 367 10.74 -10.34 14.76
N GLU A 368 11.16 -10.08 16.00
CA GLU A 368 12.52 -10.38 16.47
C GLU A 368 12.81 -11.88 16.42
N GLU A 369 11.85 -12.72 16.80
CA GLU A 369 11.97 -14.19 16.68
C GLU A 369 12.11 -14.63 15.22
N VAL A 370 11.31 -14.03 14.31
CA VAL A 370 11.42 -14.26 12.85
C VAL A 370 12.83 -13.93 12.36
N ASN A 371 13.38 -12.78 12.76
CA ASN A 371 14.69 -12.31 12.32
C ASN A 371 15.86 -13.09 12.93
N SER A 372 15.68 -13.61 14.14
CA SER A 372 16.73 -14.35 14.85
C SER A 372 16.88 -15.79 14.35
N GLY A 373 15.87 -16.35 13.65
CA GLY A 373 15.86 -17.73 13.19
C GLY A 373 15.85 -18.77 14.33
N VAL A 374 15.61 -18.34 15.57
CA VAL A 374 15.68 -19.19 16.76
C VAL A 374 14.34 -19.89 16.97
N VAL A 375 14.37 -21.23 16.88
CA VAL A 375 13.33 -22.08 17.45
C VAL A 375 13.43 -21.95 18.98
N PRO A 376 12.35 -21.61 19.72
CA PRO A 376 12.44 -21.45 21.17
C PRO A 376 12.87 -22.77 21.80
N THR A 377 14.06 -22.78 22.40
CA THR A 377 14.42 -23.79 23.39
C THR A 377 13.50 -23.63 24.60
N ALA A 378 13.03 -24.76 25.11
CA ALA A 378 12.16 -24.87 26.29
C ALA A 378 12.68 -24.06 27.50
N PRO A 379 11.80 -23.66 28.44
CA PRO A 379 12.17 -22.72 29.49
C PRO A 379 13.13 -23.37 30.48
N GLY A 380 14.38 -22.92 30.48
CA GLY A 380 15.35 -23.34 31.48
C GLY A 380 16.79 -23.26 31.01
N GLN A 381 17.30 -22.05 30.79
CA GLN A 381 18.72 -21.78 31.01
C GLN A 381 18.97 -20.26 31.07
N LEU A 382 19.25 -19.78 32.28
CA LEU A 382 19.72 -18.43 32.56
C LEU A 382 21.08 -18.23 31.88
N SER A 383 21.24 -17.09 31.21
CA SER A 383 22.53 -16.57 30.75
C SER A 383 22.60 -15.06 31.01
N PRO A 384 23.81 -14.50 31.15
CA PRO A 384 24.12 -13.59 32.25
C PRO A 384 23.84 -12.12 31.93
N VAL A 385 23.54 -11.40 33.02
CA VAL A 385 23.36 -9.95 33.10
C VAL A 385 24.52 -9.20 32.45
N SER A 386 24.19 -8.29 31.53
CA SER A 386 25.06 -7.18 31.15
C SER A 386 24.34 -5.87 31.41
N THR A 387 24.90 -5.12 32.36
CA THR A 387 24.50 -3.79 32.81
C THR A 387 24.76 -2.73 31.75
N GLY A 388 23.78 -1.87 31.47
CA GLY A 388 24.03 -0.50 30.97
C GLY A 388 22.98 0.05 30.00
N GLY A 389 22.18 1.02 30.47
CA GLY A 389 21.50 2.01 29.62
C GLY A 389 19.98 1.93 29.55
N ILE A 390 19.30 2.25 30.66
CA ILE A 390 17.83 2.37 30.74
C ILE A 390 17.37 3.63 29.97
N ILE A 391 16.56 3.44 28.93
CA ILE A 391 15.60 4.44 28.45
C ILE A 391 14.25 3.73 28.34
N THR A 392 13.43 3.91 29.38
CA THR A 392 12.01 3.51 29.38
C THR A 392 11.24 4.72 29.94
N PRO A 393 10.20 5.23 29.25
CA PRO A 393 9.34 6.25 29.82
C PRO A 393 8.43 5.65 30.91
N PRO A 394 8.04 6.42 31.94
CA PRO A 394 7.33 5.87 33.09
C PRO A 394 5.86 5.57 32.79
N LYS A 395 5.33 4.53 33.45
CA LYS A 395 3.91 4.19 33.47
C LYS A 395 3.14 5.23 34.30
N SER A 396 2.08 5.78 33.72
CA SER A 396 1.10 6.61 34.44
C SER A 396 0.18 5.71 35.27
N THR A 397 0.38 5.68 36.58
CA THR A 397 -0.65 5.42 37.60
C THR A 397 -0.08 5.84 38.96
N GLU A 398 -0.90 6.60 39.71
CA GLU A 398 -0.66 7.15 41.06
C GLU A 398 0.09 8.50 41.16
N LYS A 399 -0.62 9.61 40.99
CA LYS A 399 -1.23 10.40 42.09
C LYS A 399 -1.93 11.65 41.59
#